data_AF-A0A9P6FTQ9-F1
#
_entry.id   AF-A0A9P6FTQ9-F1
#
_cell.length_a   1.000
_cell.length_b   1.000
_cell.length_c   1.000
_cell.angle_alpha   90.00
_cell.angle_beta   90.00
_cell.angle_gamma   90.00
#
_symmetry.space_group_name_H-M   'P 1'
#
loop_
_entity.id
_entity.type
_entity.pdbx_description
1 polymer ?
#
loop_
_entity_poly.entity_id
_entity_poly.type
_entity_poly.pdbx_seq_one_letter_code
_entity_poly.pdbx_strand_id
1 'polypeptide(L)'
;MAVELEKLGEKVALLAVMDSVCDYSVCDNGEEEVNEQEEKDYVNHLALFGGKSSIDEGLALQERVMPVSINNSELAARFKPSVFGGDMIFLQAAVRSHDKIALVDPTSWTPYVRGRMEVHDVLCKHLEMDKPENIAVVGAVVAAKLEELF
;
A
#
# COMPACT_ATOMS: atom_id res chain seq x y z
N MET A 1 0.45 -4.17 13.80
CA MET A 1 1.63 -3.95 14.67
C MET A 1 1.46 -2.76 15.60
N ALA A 2 1.16 -1.55 15.10
CA ALA A 2 1.02 -0.34 15.92
C ALA A 2 0.09 -0.50 17.15
N VAL A 3 -1.11 -1.05 16.94
CA VAL A 3 -2.05 -1.34 18.04
C VAL A 3 -1.49 -2.33 19.07
N GLU A 4 -0.75 -3.34 18.63
CA GLU A 4 -0.15 -4.31 19.55
C GLU A 4 0.99 -3.69 20.37
N LEU A 5 1.77 -2.78 19.77
CA LEU A 5 2.76 -1.99 20.51
C LEU A 5 2.09 -1.11 21.58
N GLU A 6 1.00 -0.41 21.25
CA GLU A 6 0.24 0.37 22.23
C GLU A 6 -0.31 -0.48 23.38
N LYS A 7 -0.78 -1.70 23.09
CA LYS A 7 -1.24 -2.66 24.13
C LYS A 7 -0.11 -3.11 25.06
N LEU A 8 1.12 -3.15 24.57
CA LEU A 8 2.31 -3.45 25.37
C LEU A 8 2.82 -2.22 26.16
N GLY A 9 2.16 -1.06 26.04
CA GLY A 9 2.56 0.19 26.69
C GLY A 9 3.63 0.97 25.93
N GLU A 10 3.97 0.56 24.70
CA GLU A 10 4.92 1.26 23.85
C GLU A 10 4.25 2.46 23.15
N LYS A 11 5.02 3.51 22.93
CA LYS A 11 4.57 4.69 22.17
C LYS A 11 4.95 4.54 20.70
N VAL A 12 3.96 4.58 19.81
CA VAL A 12 4.20 4.71 18.37
C VAL A 12 4.27 6.20 18.03
N ALA A 13 5.48 6.68 17.70
CA ALA A 13 5.71 8.10 17.40
C ALA A 13 5.18 8.52 16.02
N LEU A 14 5.20 7.60 15.04
CA LEU A 14 4.68 7.82 13.70
C LEU A 14 4.12 6.50 13.15
N LEU A 15 2.90 6.55 12.62
CA LEU A 15 2.33 5.49 11.78
C LEU A 15 2.14 6.07 10.37
N ALA A 16 2.83 5.49 9.39
CA ALA A 16 2.64 5.80 7.98
C ALA A 16 2.03 4.59 7.27
N VAL A 17 0.96 4.81 6.52
CA VAL A 17 0.35 3.81 5.64
C VAL A 17 0.44 4.31 4.20
N MET A 18 0.72 3.41 3.26
CA MET A 18 0.93 3.74 1.87
C MET A 18 -0.11 3.02 1.02
N ASP A 19 -1.04 3.81 0.48
CA ASP A 19 -2.13 3.40 -0.42
C ASP A 19 -2.80 2.08 -0.03
N SER A 20 -3.02 1.91 1.27
CA SER A 20 -3.50 0.67 1.88
C SER A 20 -5.00 0.76 2.15
N VAL A 21 -5.73 -0.31 1.86
CA VAL A 21 -7.16 -0.41 2.23
C VAL A 21 -7.32 -0.97 3.64
N CYS A 22 -8.27 -0.42 4.42
CA CYS A 22 -8.54 -0.89 5.78
C CYS A 22 -9.53 -2.06 5.83
N ASP A 23 -10.31 -2.26 4.77
CA ASP A 23 -11.32 -3.30 4.64
C ASP A 23 -11.22 -3.93 3.25
N TYR A 24 -10.58 -5.10 3.19
CA TYR A 24 -10.41 -5.83 1.94
C TYR A 24 -11.71 -6.46 1.43
N SER A 25 -12.75 -6.55 2.26
CA SER A 25 -14.06 -7.07 1.83
C SER A 25 -14.83 -6.10 0.94
N VAL A 26 -14.44 -4.81 0.93
CA VAL A 26 -15.07 -3.75 0.14
C VAL A 26 -14.35 -3.52 -1.19
N CYS A 27 -13.09 -3.93 -1.33
CA CYS A 27 -12.35 -3.87 -2.60
C CYS A 27 -12.52 -5.12 -3.48
N ASP A 28 -13.16 -6.18 -2.97
CA ASP A 28 -13.60 -7.32 -3.78
C ASP A 28 -14.86 -6.94 -4.59
N ASN A 29 -14.66 -6.11 -5.61
CA ASN A 29 -15.68 -5.82 -6.63
C ASN A 29 -15.63 -6.89 -7.75
N GLY A 30 -15.57 -8.16 -7.38
CA GLY A 30 -15.59 -9.27 -8.32
C GLY A 30 -14.28 -9.46 -9.11
N GLU A 31 -14.14 -10.65 -9.68
CA GLU A 31 -13.07 -11.02 -10.59
C GLU A 31 -13.13 -10.11 -11.84
N GLU A 32 -12.54 -8.92 -11.79
CA GLU A 32 -12.28 -8.15 -12.99
C GLU A 32 -11.18 -8.85 -13.79
N GLU A 33 -11.45 -9.12 -15.07
CA GLU A 33 -10.46 -9.68 -16.00
C GLU A 33 -9.26 -8.74 -16.06
N VAL A 34 -8.17 -9.13 -15.42
CA VAL A 34 -6.84 -8.53 -15.63
C VAL A 34 -6.56 -8.64 -17.12
N ASN A 35 -6.38 -7.50 -17.79
CA ASN A 35 -6.12 -7.55 -19.23
C ASN A 35 -4.66 -7.96 -19.49
N GLU A 36 -4.38 -8.48 -20.70
CA GLU A 36 -3.02 -8.93 -21.06
C GLU A 36 -1.93 -7.86 -20.89
N GLN A 37 -2.30 -6.57 -21.00
CA GLN A 37 -1.34 -5.47 -20.82
C GLN A 37 -1.00 -5.28 -19.34
N GLU A 38 -1.97 -5.35 -18.44
CA GLU A 38 -1.76 -5.28 -16.98
C GLU A 38 -0.92 -6.45 -16.48
N GLU A 39 -1.17 -7.65 -17.00
CA GLU A 39 -0.34 -8.82 -16.70
C GLU A 39 1.11 -8.62 -17.15
N LYS A 40 1.32 -8.12 -18.38
CA LYS A 40 2.66 -7.79 -18.89
C LYS A 40 3.32 -6.68 -18.08
N ASP A 41 2.58 -5.65 -17.70
CA ASP A 41 3.09 -4.54 -16.89
C ASP A 41 3.53 -5.03 -15.51
N TYR A 42 2.77 -5.94 -14.90
CA TYR A 42 3.14 -6.58 -13.63
C TYR A 42 4.38 -7.46 -13.75
N VAL A 43 4.47 -8.28 -14.80
CA VAL A 43 5.66 -9.10 -15.08
C VAL A 43 6.90 -8.23 -15.31
N ASN A 44 6.76 -7.14 -16.07
CA ASN A 44 7.85 -6.20 -16.31
C ASN A 44 8.27 -5.48 -15.02
N HIS A 45 7.31 -5.12 -14.16
CA HIS A 45 7.58 -4.53 -12.85
C HIS A 45 8.36 -5.50 -11.95
N LEU A 46 7.94 -6.76 -11.87
CA LEU A 46 8.66 -7.78 -11.10
C LEU A 46 10.08 -8.02 -11.62
N ALA A 47 10.30 -7.94 -12.93
CA ALA A 47 11.64 -8.08 -13.52
C ALA A 47 12.63 -7.02 -12.99
N LEU A 48 12.17 -5.84 -12.55
CA LEU A 48 13.02 -4.80 -11.95
C LEU A 48 13.60 -5.24 -10.59
N PHE A 49 12.96 -6.17 -9.90
CA PHE A 49 13.45 -6.77 -8.65
C PHE A 49 14.34 -7.99 -8.89
N GLY A 50 14.42 -8.45 -10.14
CA GLY A 50 15.34 -9.47 -10.59
C GLY A 50 16.77 -8.96 -10.78
N GLY A 51 17.72 -9.87 -10.94
CA GLY A 51 19.13 -9.52 -11.15
C GLY A 51 19.48 -9.16 -12.60
N LYS A 52 18.62 -9.51 -13.57
CA LYS A 52 18.89 -9.38 -15.01
C LYS A 52 17.84 -8.56 -15.77
N SER A 53 16.72 -8.25 -15.13
CA SER A 53 15.61 -7.45 -15.70
C SER A 53 15.15 -7.95 -17.07
N SER A 54 14.85 -9.26 -17.15
CA SER A 54 14.26 -9.90 -18.34
C SER A 54 12.82 -10.35 -18.09
N ILE A 55 12.04 -10.49 -19.17
CA ILE A 55 10.65 -11.01 -19.11
C ILE A 55 10.62 -12.40 -18.48
N ASP A 56 11.52 -13.30 -18.87
CA ASP A 56 11.59 -14.66 -18.30
C ASP A 56 11.83 -14.64 -16.78
N GLU A 57 12.64 -13.70 -16.28
CA GLU A 57 12.86 -13.54 -14.85
C GLU A 57 11.63 -12.97 -14.15
N GLY A 58 10.94 -12.01 -14.77
CA GLY A 58 9.65 -11.49 -14.30
C GLY A 58 8.60 -12.59 -14.18
N LEU A 59 8.47 -13.47 -15.18
CA LEU A 59 7.54 -14.61 -15.14
C LEU A 59 7.90 -15.60 -14.02
N ALA A 60 9.19 -15.94 -13.89
CA ALA A 60 9.65 -16.84 -12.84
C ALA A 60 9.45 -16.26 -11.43
N LEU A 61 9.58 -14.94 -11.28
CA LEU A 61 9.26 -14.24 -10.03
C LEU A 61 7.75 -14.20 -9.78
N GLN A 62 6.94 -13.95 -10.81
CA GLN A 62 5.48 -13.97 -10.71
C GLN A 62 5.00 -15.33 -10.18
N GLU A 63 5.47 -16.45 -10.73
CA GLU A 63 5.11 -17.79 -10.25
C GLU A 63 5.39 -18.02 -8.75
N ARG A 64 6.42 -17.35 -8.21
CA ARG A 64 6.82 -17.47 -6.80
C ARG A 64 6.10 -16.48 -5.88
N VAL A 65 5.82 -15.29 -6.38
CA VAL A 65 5.20 -14.19 -5.62
C VAL A 65 3.69 -14.36 -5.57
N MET A 66 3.06 -14.83 -6.66
CA MET A 66 1.60 -14.95 -6.74
C MET A 66 0.97 -15.76 -5.59
N PRO A 67 1.50 -16.94 -5.19
CA PRO A 67 0.96 -17.68 -4.04
C PRO A 67 1.02 -16.88 -2.72
N VAL A 68 2.08 -16.08 -2.53
CA VAL A 68 2.24 -15.22 -1.35
C VAL A 68 1.22 -14.08 -1.39
N SER A 69 1.05 -13.44 -2.54
CA SER A 69 0.05 -12.39 -2.75
C SER A 69 -1.36 -12.91 -2.48
N ILE A 70 -1.73 -14.08 -3.02
CA ILE A 70 -3.04 -14.71 -2.77
C ILE A 70 -3.24 -14.96 -1.27
N ASN A 71 -2.27 -15.60 -0.61
CA ASN A 71 -2.35 -15.86 0.82
C ASN A 71 -2.51 -14.57 1.64
N ASN A 72 -1.77 -13.52 1.30
CA ASN A 72 -1.84 -12.24 1.98
C ASN A 72 -3.18 -11.53 1.76
N SER A 73 -3.72 -11.57 0.54
CA SER A 73 -5.06 -11.04 0.23
C SER A 73 -6.14 -11.76 1.03
N GLU A 74 -6.09 -13.09 1.15
CA GLU A 74 -7.03 -13.83 1.98
C GLU A 74 -6.93 -13.48 3.48
N LEU A 75 -5.70 -13.31 3.99
CA LEU A 75 -5.48 -12.88 5.36
C LEU A 75 -6.04 -11.47 5.58
N ALA A 76 -5.79 -10.56 4.65
CA ALA A 76 -6.27 -9.18 4.71
C ALA A 76 -7.81 -9.11 4.64
N ALA A 77 -8.45 -9.91 3.78
CA ALA A 77 -9.90 -10.00 3.65
C ALA A 77 -10.61 -10.45 4.94
N ARG A 78 -9.94 -11.26 5.77
CA ARG A 78 -10.48 -11.75 7.06
C ARG A 78 -10.06 -10.87 8.25
N PHE A 79 -9.08 -9.98 8.05
CA PHE A 79 -8.55 -9.14 9.11
C PHE A 79 -9.51 -7.98 9.42
N LYS A 80 -9.69 -7.68 10.71
CA LYS A 80 -10.45 -6.53 11.17
C LYS A 80 -9.53 -5.62 11.96
N PRO A 81 -9.20 -4.41 11.45
CA PRO A 81 -8.34 -3.50 12.17
C PRO A 81 -8.94 -3.13 13.52
N SER A 82 -8.08 -3.03 14.54
CA SER A 82 -8.41 -2.42 15.83
C SER A 82 -8.07 -0.93 15.80
N VAL A 83 -8.59 -0.17 16.76
CA VAL A 83 -8.37 1.29 16.81
C VAL A 83 -6.95 1.60 17.30
N PHE A 84 -6.19 2.33 16.49
CA PHE A 84 -4.90 2.93 16.82
C PHE A 84 -5.11 4.27 17.53
N GLY A 85 -4.37 4.51 18.62
CA GLY A 85 -4.51 5.69 19.46
C GLY A 85 -3.85 6.96 18.92
N GLY A 86 -2.80 6.82 18.12
CA GLY A 86 -1.97 7.93 17.64
C GLY A 86 -2.43 8.61 16.34
N ASP A 87 -1.63 9.59 15.92
CA ASP A 87 -1.75 10.26 14.61
C ASP A 87 -1.22 9.34 13.50
N MET A 88 -1.84 9.39 12.32
CA MET A 88 -1.49 8.59 11.15
C MET A 88 -1.26 9.49 9.94
N ILE A 89 -0.23 9.18 9.14
CA ILE A 89 -0.10 9.72 7.78
C ILE A 89 -0.51 8.66 6.76
N PHE A 90 -1.30 9.07 5.77
CA PHE A 90 -1.73 8.27 4.63
C PHE A 90 -1.08 8.82 3.37
N LEU A 91 -0.29 7.99 2.69
CA LEU A 91 0.37 8.33 1.42
C LEU A 91 -0.49 7.74 0.29
N GLN A 92 -1.22 8.57 -0.44
CA GLN A 92 -2.19 8.13 -1.46
C GLN A 92 -1.55 8.07 -2.84
N ALA A 93 -1.79 6.99 -3.59
CA ALA A 93 -1.55 7.01 -5.03
C ALA A 93 -2.66 7.85 -5.70
N ALA A 94 -2.32 9.03 -6.21
CA ALA A 94 -3.31 9.99 -6.69
C ALA A 94 -3.73 9.77 -8.16
N VAL A 95 -3.14 8.79 -8.85
CA VAL A 95 -3.47 8.47 -10.25
C VAL A 95 -4.13 7.11 -10.33
N ARG A 96 -5.32 7.06 -10.96
CA ARG A 96 -6.01 5.79 -11.21
C ARG A 96 -5.23 4.96 -12.21
N SER A 97 -5.13 3.66 -11.94
CA SER A 97 -4.58 2.71 -12.91
C SER A 97 -5.46 2.60 -14.16
N HIS A 98 -6.78 2.68 -13.94
CA HIS A 98 -7.84 2.46 -14.92
C HIS A 98 -9.12 3.21 -14.49
N ASP A 99 -9.95 3.64 -15.44
CA ASP A 99 -11.21 4.35 -15.19
C ASP A 99 -12.24 3.63 -14.30
N LYS A 100 -12.28 2.28 -14.26
CA LYS A 100 -13.20 1.56 -13.34
C LYS A 100 -12.60 1.31 -11.97
N ILE A 101 -11.28 1.43 -11.79
CA ILE A 101 -10.64 1.29 -10.48
C ILE A 101 -10.67 2.66 -9.79
N ALA A 102 -11.50 2.75 -8.75
CA ALA A 102 -11.51 3.91 -7.87
C ALA A 102 -10.18 4.02 -7.11
N LEU A 103 -9.79 5.24 -6.76
CA LEU A 103 -8.71 5.44 -5.81
C LEU A 103 -9.12 4.90 -4.44
N VAL A 104 -8.15 4.44 -3.67
CA VAL A 104 -8.37 4.10 -2.26
C VAL A 104 -8.92 5.34 -1.55
N ASP A 105 -10.05 5.20 -0.86
CA ASP A 105 -10.62 6.26 -0.03
C ASP A 105 -9.90 6.26 1.33
N PRO A 106 -9.07 7.28 1.65
CA PRO A 106 -8.36 7.33 2.93
C PRO A 106 -9.32 7.45 4.11
N THR A 107 -10.52 8.01 3.90
CA THR A 107 -11.50 8.21 4.97
C THR A 107 -12.04 6.89 5.52
N SER A 108 -11.87 5.78 4.80
CA SER A 108 -12.14 4.43 5.29
C SER A 108 -11.34 4.08 6.56
N TRP A 109 -10.19 4.70 6.79
CA TRP A 109 -9.38 4.52 7.99
C TRP A 109 -9.90 5.28 9.23
N THR A 110 -10.79 6.26 9.05
CA THR A 110 -11.30 7.14 10.13
C THR A 110 -11.83 6.36 11.35
N PRO A 111 -12.56 5.24 11.22
CA PRO A 111 -13.04 4.48 12.37
C PRO A 111 -11.92 3.79 13.17
N TYR A 112 -10.72 3.64 12.59
CA TYR A 112 -9.60 2.87 13.13
C TYR A 112 -8.45 3.74 13.62
N VAL A 113 -8.54 5.07 13.49
CA VAL A 113 -7.51 6.01 13.95
C VAL A 113 -8.16 7.04 14.87
N ARG A 114 -7.72 7.10 16.13
CA ARG A 114 -8.24 8.06 17.11
C ARG A 114 -7.58 9.43 17.01
N GLY A 115 -6.31 9.47 16.61
CA GLY A 115 -5.57 10.71 16.41
C GLY A 115 -5.95 11.42 15.11
N ARG A 116 -5.12 12.38 14.71
CA ARG A 116 -5.26 13.08 13.43
C ARG A 116 -4.80 12.19 12.29
N MET A 117 -5.52 12.26 11.18
CA MET A 117 -5.11 11.65 9.92
C MET A 117 -4.70 12.74 8.95
N GLU A 118 -3.49 12.65 8.43
CA GLU A 118 -2.98 13.52 7.36
C GLU A 118 -2.87 12.71 6.08
N VAL A 119 -3.36 13.26 4.96
CA VAL A 119 -3.27 12.61 3.65
C VAL A 119 -2.28 13.38 2.79
N HIS A 120 -1.34 12.65 2.18
CA HIS A 120 -0.34 13.18 1.26
C HIS A 120 -0.44 12.45 -0.07
N ASP A 121 -0.75 13.20 -1.13
CA ASP A 121 -0.85 12.66 -2.47
C ASP A 121 0.54 12.43 -3.09
N VAL A 122 0.72 11.26 -3.68
CA VAL A 122 1.84 10.94 -4.58
C VAL A 122 1.25 10.78 -5.97
N LEU A 123 1.68 11.63 -6.92
CA LEU A 123 1.11 11.69 -8.27
C LEU A 123 1.60 10.51 -9.15
N CYS A 124 1.18 9.30 -8.79
CA CYS A 124 1.51 8.06 -9.45
C CYS A 124 0.39 7.03 -9.26
N LYS A 125 0.46 5.91 -10.00
CA LYS A 125 -0.41 4.75 -9.77
C LYS A 125 0.10 3.92 -8.59
N HIS A 126 -0.77 3.08 -8.01
CA HIS A 126 -0.42 2.18 -6.91
C HIS A 126 0.86 1.36 -7.18
N LEU A 127 0.93 0.68 -8.32
CA LEU A 127 2.07 -0.15 -8.73
C LEU A 127 3.33 0.65 -9.09
N GLU A 128 3.27 1.98 -9.03
CA GLU A 128 4.40 2.86 -9.32
C GLU A 128 4.94 3.52 -8.06
N MET A 129 4.28 3.38 -6.91
CA MET A 129 4.69 4.05 -5.67
C MET A 129 6.09 3.65 -5.20
N ASP A 130 6.57 2.48 -5.62
CA ASP A 130 7.90 1.95 -5.32
C ASP A 130 9.00 2.39 -6.29
N LYS A 131 8.65 3.10 -7.37
CA LYS A 131 9.65 3.68 -8.28
C LYS A 131 10.50 4.73 -7.55
N PRO A 132 11.80 4.88 -7.90
CA PRO A 132 12.72 5.76 -7.19
C PRO A 132 12.21 7.19 -7.01
N GLU A 133 11.60 7.76 -8.05
CA GLU A 133 11.04 9.12 -8.03
C GLU A 133 9.87 9.26 -7.03
N ASN A 134 9.01 8.25 -6.91
CA ASN A 134 7.84 8.28 -6.04
C ASN A 134 8.22 7.97 -4.59
N ILE A 135 9.14 7.03 -4.37
CA ILE A 135 9.73 6.78 -3.05
C ILE A 135 10.48 8.00 -2.53
N ALA A 136 11.11 8.80 -3.37
CA ALA A 136 11.74 10.05 -2.94
C ALA A 136 10.72 11.05 -2.37
N VAL A 137 9.53 11.14 -2.98
CA VAL A 137 8.42 11.97 -2.48
C VAL A 137 7.93 11.44 -1.13
N VAL A 138 7.67 10.13 -1.03
CA VAL A 138 7.28 9.46 0.21
C VAL A 138 8.30 9.71 1.32
N GLY A 139 9.58 9.52 1.00
CA GLY A 139 10.68 9.71 1.93
C GLY A 139 10.78 11.14 2.46
N ALA A 140 10.57 12.15 1.61
CA ALA A 140 10.56 13.55 2.03
C ALA A 140 9.42 13.87 3.01
N VAL A 141 8.22 13.32 2.77
CA VAL A 141 7.08 13.47 3.69
C VAL A 141 7.38 12.81 5.04
N VAL A 142 7.87 11.57 5.02
CA VAL A 142 8.22 10.83 6.25
C VAL A 142 9.34 11.55 7.02
N ALA A 143 10.36 12.06 6.32
CA ALA A 143 11.46 12.79 6.94
C ALA A 143 10.98 14.07 7.63
N ALA A 144 10.15 14.89 6.97
CA ALA A 144 9.57 16.09 7.56
C ALA A 144 8.74 15.76 8.81
N LYS A 145 7.95 14.67 8.77
CA LYS A 145 7.17 14.22 9.92
C LYS A 145 8.04 13.73 11.08
N LEU A 146 9.16 13.09 10.80
CA LEU A 146 10.11 12.68 11.83
C LEU A 146 10.84 13.90 12.43
N GLU A 147 11.17 14.92 11.65
CA GLU A 147 11.76 16.17 12.13
C GLU A 147 10.82 16.95 13.06
N GLU A 148 9.50 16.89 12.84
CA GLU A 148 8.52 17.50 13.77
C GLU A 148 8.49 16.83 15.16
N LEU A 149 9.04 15.62 15.30
CA LEU A 149 9.01 14.82 16.53
C LEU A 149 10.26 15.00 17.40
N PHE A 150 11.33 15.63 16.90
CA PHE A 150 12.64 15.78 17.57
C PHE A 150 13.12 17.23 17.61
#